data_AF-R5MUR8-F1
#
_entry.id   AF-R5MUR8-F1
#
_cell.length_a   1.000
_cell.length_b   1.000
_cell.length_c   1.000
_cell.angle_alpha   90.00
_cell.angle_beta   90.00
_cell.angle_gamma   90.00
#
_symmetry.space_group_name_H-M   'P 1'
#
loop_
_entity.id
_entity.type
_entity.pdbx_description
1 polymer ?
#
loop_
_entity_poly.entity_id
_entity_poly.type
_entity_poly.pdbx_seq_one_letter_code
_entity_poly.pdbx_strand_id
1 'polypeptide(L)'
;MFIEKEKIEEGIKMTDKKLSKRIFAYIIDSTIVLLLTTLIINIKYLNPTYDTALEKSNTLEKLNISNIQMQNYLPLYYKDKEISESEYNDLIKDNDFAYLLVDAYSDSVITEDEYNYIITESKKNYDEKAPTAYQDALKANWYVYLVYIVIYLLYFVGFNMITKGITLGKKITKLQIVSSDNKEVKPYQYLIRSLISYGYFIYLLELIVPYIIPLQYIIGITSFLSLAMNTLQLVTGISVIINEEHCGIHDKLANTKVIETKDNILEARIKDLNLLSPEKKQELDDLVNNSKVEEENEEEIKVAETENPTDGDSNVKPKTLKKEKSTTSKVKTKKTKEEK
;
A
#
# COMPACT_ATOMS: atom_id res chain seq x y z
N MET A 1 40.79 0.45 9.89
CA MET A 1 40.19 -0.71 9.20
C MET A 1 39.18 -1.48 10.05
N PHE A 2 39.31 -1.55 11.40
CA PHE A 2 38.27 -2.16 12.26
C PHE A 2 37.06 -1.23 12.52
N ILE A 3 37.27 0.09 12.60
CA ILE A 3 36.19 1.09 12.84
C ILE A 3 35.22 1.24 11.65
N GLU A 4 35.66 0.93 10.43
CA GLU A 4 34.79 0.95 9.24
C GLU A 4 33.97 -0.33 9.10
N LYS A 5 34.46 -1.48 9.59
CA LYS A 5 33.68 -2.72 9.58
C LYS A 5 32.51 -2.67 10.55
N GLU A 6 32.68 -2.09 11.75
CA GLU A 6 31.56 -1.89 12.69
C GLU A 6 30.46 -1.00 12.11
N LYS A 7 30.81 0.08 11.39
CA LYS A 7 29.81 0.94 10.74
C LYS A 7 29.10 0.26 9.56
N ILE A 8 29.76 -0.68 8.89
CA ILE A 8 29.16 -1.47 7.80
C ILE A 8 28.30 -2.61 8.37
N GLU A 9 28.69 -3.23 9.48
CA GLU A 9 27.91 -4.25 10.18
C GLU A 9 26.70 -3.64 10.92
N GLU A 10 26.79 -2.40 11.41
CA GLU A 10 25.63 -1.65 11.92
C GLU A 10 24.72 -1.13 10.79
N GLY A 11 25.28 -0.83 9.61
CA GLY A 11 24.54 -0.41 8.42
C GLY A 11 23.64 -1.48 7.80
N ILE A 12 23.78 -2.74 8.24
CA ILE A 12 22.95 -3.89 7.81
C ILE A 12 22.32 -4.57 9.04
N LYS A 13 22.02 -3.82 10.11
CA LYS A 13 21.00 -4.27 11.08
C LYS A 13 19.61 -4.02 10.49
N MET A 14 19.06 -5.00 9.79
CA MET A 14 17.62 -5.27 9.96
C MET A 14 17.45 -5.55 11.46
N THR A 15 16.87 -4.69 12.28
CA THR A 15 15.50 -4.21 12.12
C THR A 15 15.35 -2.93 12.93
N ASP A 16 15.28 -1.78 12.26
CA ASP A 16 14.57 -0.66 12.88
C ASP A 16 13.10 -1.10 13.04
N LYS A 17 12.75 -1.48 14.28
CA LYS A 17 11.43 -2.00 14.63
C LYS A 17 10.32 -0.99 14.31
N LYS A 18 10.63 0.31 14.39
CA LYS A 18 9.70 1.40 14.06
C LYS A 18 9.50 1.47 12.55
N LEU A 19 10.56 1.36 11.74
CA LEU A 19 10.45 1.27 10.28
C LEU A 19 9.66 0.04 9.85
N SER A 20 9.96 -1.13 10.42
CA SER A 20 9.26 -2.39 10.11
C SER A 20 7.74 -2.29 10.37
N LYS A 21 7.34 -1.75 11.53
CA LYS A 21 5.93 -1.48 11.85
C LYS A 21 5.27 -0.55 10.83
N ARG A 22 5.98 0.48 10.35
CA ARG A 22 5.45 1.42 9.36
C ARG A 22 5.25 0.77 8.00
N ILE A 23 6.23 0.01 7.53
CA ILE A 23 6.16 -0.75 6.28
C ILE A 23 4.99 -1.75 6.34
N PHE A 24 4.89 -2.52 7.42
CA PHE A 24 3.83 -3.52 7.58
C PHE A 24 2.43 -2.87 7.65
N ALA A 25 2.30 -1.74 8.34
CA ALA A 25 1.04 -0.99 8.36
C ALA A 25 0.63 -0.53 6.95
N TYR A 26 1.59 -0.01 6.17
CA TYR A 26 1.34 0.43 4.80
C TYR A 26 0.93 -0.74 3.89
N ILE A 27 1.59 -1.89 3.98
CA ILE A 27 1.27 -3.08 3.20
C ILE A 27 -0.16 -3.56 3.51
N ILE A 28 -0.52 -3.68 4.80
CA ILE A 28 -1.87 -4.09 5.20
C ILE A 28 -2.91 -3.10 4.68
N ASP A 29 -2.72 -1.81 4.93
CA ASP A 29 -3.67 -0.78 4.52
C ASP A 29 -3.87 -0.78 2.99
N SER A 30 -2.78 -0.87 2.23
CA SER A 30 -2.83 -0.89 0.76
C SER A 30 -3.50 -2.16 0.23
N THR A 31 -3.25 -3.31 0.87
CA THR A 31 -3.87 -4.59 0.50
C THR A 31 -5.38 -4.55 0.74
N ILE A 32 -5.84 -4.00 1.86
CA ILE A 32 -7.27 -3.88 2.17
C ILE A 32 -7.96 -3.01 1.12
N VAL A 33 -7.38 -1.85 0.81
CA VAL A 33 -7.93 -0.94 -0.19
C VAL A 33 -7.94 -1.57 -1.58
N LEU A 34 -6.88 -2.29 -1.96
CA LEU A 34 -6.81 -3.02 -3.23
C LEU A 34 -7.93 -4.07 -3.30
N LEU A 35 -8.11 -4.90 -2.28
CA LEU A 35 -9.16 -5.92 -2.25
C LEU A 35 -10.57 -5.31 -2.35
N LEU A 36 -10.83 -4.23 -1.61
CA LEU A 36 -12.12 -3.52 -1.68
C LEU A 36 -12.38 -2.97 -3.09
N THR A 37 -11.37 -2.37 -3.70
CA THR A 37 -11.46 -1.79 -5.04
C THR A 37 -11.72 -2.89 -6.08
N THR A 38 -10.93 -3.97 -6.06
CA THR A 38 -11.08 -5.11 -6.95
C THR A 38 -12.45 -5.76 -6.81
N LEU A 39 -12.96 -5.91 -5.60
CA LEU A 39 -14.28 -6.49 -5.35
C LEU A 39 -15.39 -5.66 -6.00
N ILE A 40 -15.34 -4.33 -5.87
CA ILE A 40 -16.34 -3.44 -6.46
C ILE A 40 -16.26 -3.43 -7.99
N ILE A 41 -15.04 -3.36 -8.55
CA ILE A 41 -14.82 -3.29 -10.00
C ILE A 41 -15.28 -4.58 -10.71
N ASN A 42 -15.05 -5.75 -10.10
CA ASN A 42 -15.30 -7.04 -10.74
C ASN A 42 -16.72 -7.56 -10.57
N ILE A 43 -17.57 -6.89 -9.79
CA ILE A 43 -19.00 -7.23 -9.71
C ILE A 43 -19.73 -6.48 -10.82
N LYS A 44 -20.13 -7.22 -11.87
CA LYS A 44 -20.89 -6.69 -13.01
C LYS A 44 -22.12 -5.87 -12.62
N TYR A 45 -22.79 -6.24 -11.53
CA TYR A 45 -23.96 -5.49 -11.03
C TYR A 45 -23.60 -4.10 -10.46
N LEU A 46 -22.38 -3.94 -9.91
CA LEU A 46 -21.91 -2.67 -9.36
C LEU A 46 -21.20 -1.82 -10.41
N ASN A 47 -20.51 -2.47 -11.36
CA ASN A 47 -19.75 -1.81 -12.41
C ASN A 47 -20.56 -1.73 -13.72
N PRO A 48 -21.18 -0.58 -14.04
CA PRO A 48 -21.97 -0.41 -15.25
C PRO A 48 -21.15 -0.47 -16.54
N THR A 49 -19.83 -0.32 -16.48
CA THR A 49 -18.98 -0.41 -17.67
C THR A 49 -18.23 -1.73 -17.79
N TYR A 50 -18.51 -2.72 -16.93
CA TYR A 50 -17.75 -3.97 -16.86
C TYR A 50 -17.54 -4.64 -18.23
N ASP A 51 -18.61 -4.90 -18.97
CA ASP A 51 -18.53 -5.61 -20.27
C ASP A 51 -17.78 -4.77 -21.30
N THR A 52 -18.11 -3.47 -21.41
CA THR A 52 -17.48 -2.57 -22.39
C THR A 52 -16.01 -2.32 -22.08
N ALA A 53 -15.65 -2.14 -20.80
CA ALA A 53 -14.28 -1.98 -20.36
C ALA A 53 -13.46 -3.22 -20.65
N LEU A 54 -14.03 -4.41 -20.44
CA LEU A 54 -13.39 -5.68 -20.77
C LEU A 54 -13.18 -5.82 -22.29
N GLU A 55 -14.20 -5.57 -23.09
CA GLU A 55 -14.12 -5.65 -24.56
C GLU A 55 -13.04 -4.70 -25.13
N LYS A 56 -13.05 -3.43 -24.71
CA LYS A 56 -12.09 -2.43 -25.22
C LYS A 56 -10.67 -2.69 -24.73
N SER A 57 -10.51 -3.13 -23.48
CA SER A 57 -9.20 -3.54 -22.94
C SER A 57 -8.64 -4.73 -23.71
N ASN A 58 -9.46 -5.76 -23.98
CA ASN A 58 -9.03 -6.94 -24.74
C ASN A 58 -8.68 -6.60 -26.19
N THR A 59 -9.39 -5.67 -26.82
CA THR A 59 -9.07 -5.20 -28.17
C THR A 59 -7.69 -4.53 -28.22
N LEU A 60 -7.41 -3.64 -27.26
CA LEU A 60 -6.11 -3.01 -27.13
C LEU A 60 -5.01 -4.03 -26.83
N GLU A 61 -5.27 -4.99 -25.93
CA GLU A 61 -4.32 -6.05 -25.59
C GLU A 61 -3.97 -6.90 -26.81
N LYS A 62 -4.97 -7.33 -27.58
CA LYS A 62 -4.76 -8.10 -28.82
C LYS A 62 -3.89 -7.34 -29.83
N LEU A 63 -4.13 -6.05 -29.99
CA LEU A 63 -3.34 -5.18 -30.87
C LEU A 63 -1.87 -5.08 -30.39
N ASN A 64 -1.64 -4.97 -29.09
CA ASN A 64 -0.30 -4.94 -28.50
C ASN A 64 0.42 -6.28 -28.67
N ILE A 65 -0.27 -7.41 -28.45
CA ILE A 65 0.27 -8.76 -28.66
C ILE A 65 0.69 -8.92 -30.13
N SER A 66 -0.18 -8.54 -31.05
CA SER A 66 0.07 -8.56 -32.50
C SER A 66 1.34 -7.78 -32.85
N ASN A 67 1.51 -6.57 -32.28
CA ASN A 67 2.70 -5.77 -32.48
C ASN A 67 3.96 -6.39 -31.88
N ILE A 68 3.89 -6.97 -30.67
CA ILE A 68 5.02 -7.68 -30.05
C ILE A 68 5.46 -8.87 -30.92
N GLN A 69 4.51 -9.66 -31.42
CA GLN A 69 4.81 -10.78 -32.30
C GLN A 69 5.52 -10.32 -33.56
N MET A 70 5.03 -9.24 -34.21
CA MET A 70 5.64 -8.76 -35.45
C MET A 70 6.97 -8.04 -35.23
N GLN A 71 7.10 -7.22 -34.19
CA GLN A 71 8.27 -6.35 -34.01
C GLN A 71 9.37 -6.99 -33.15
N ASN A 72 9.05 -8.02 -32.36
CA ASN A 72 10.01 -8.65 -31.45
C ASN A 72 10.23 -10.13 -31.79
N TYR A 73 9.16 -10.91 -31.99
CA TYR A 73 9.29 -12.35 -32.20
C TYR A 73 9.69 -12.69 -33.63
N LEU A 74 9.06 -12.08 -34.63
CA LEU A 74 9.41 -12.31 -36.02
C LEU A 74 10.89 -12.01 -36.32
N PRO A 75 11.50 -10.89 -35.87
CA PRO A 75 12.94 -10.67 -36.02
C PRO A 75 13.81 -11.67 -35.27
N LEU A 76 13.31 -12.22 -34.15
CA LEU A 76 14.02 -13.25 -33.38
C LEU A 76 14.03 -14.59 -34.13
N TYR A 77 12.88 -14.99 -34.69
CA TYR A 77 12.72 -16.25 -35.43
C TYR A 77 13.41 -16.18 -36.78
N TYR A 78 13.24 -15.09 -37.53
CA TYR A 78 13.86 -14.92 -38.85
C TYR A 78 15.39 -14.70 -38.82
N LYS A 79 16.05 -14.83 -37.66
CA LYS A 79 17.47 -14.55 -37.49
C LYS A 79 18.37 -15.48 -38.33
N ASP A 80 17.96 -16.73 -38.51
CA ASP A 80 18.63 -17.71 -39.36
C ASP A 80 18.07 -17.74 -40.80
N LYS A 81 17.16 -16.80 -41.12
CA LYS A 81 16.44 -16.68 -42.39
C LYS A 81 15.48 -17.83 -42.70
N GLU A 82 15.18 -18.66 -41.73
CA GLU A 82 14.18 -19.71 -41.84
C GLU A 82 13.16 -19.51 -40.71
N ILE A 83 11.90 -19.91 -40.96
CA ILE A 83 10.86 -19.88 -39.91
C ILE A 83 10.28 -21.28 -39.86
N SER A 84 10.45 -21.95 -38.73
CA SER A 84 9.87 -23.27 -38.50
C SER A 84 8.34 -23.19 -38.36
N GLU A 85 7.65 -24.30 -38.58
CA GLU A 85 6.19 -24.38 -38.43
C GLU A 85 5.73 -24.01 -37.00
N SER A 86 6.52 -24.35 -35.97
CA SER A 86 6.22 -23.96 -34.59
C SER A 86 6.29 -22.45 -34.39
N GLU A 87 7.34 -21.81 -34.91
CA GLU A 87 7.52 -20.35 -34.82
C GLU A 87 6.44 -19.62 -35.60
N TYR A 88 6.10 -20.12 -36.79
CA TYR A 88 4.99 -19.61 -37.59
C TYR A 88 3.67 -19.66 -36.79
N ASN A 89 3.35 -20.80 -36.17
CA ASN A 89 2.13 -20.97 -35.37
C ASN A 89 2.09 -20.01 -34.17
N ASP A 90 3.24 -19.76 -33.52
CA ASP A 90 3.35 -18.79 -32.43
C ASP A 90 3.12 -17.34 -32.92
N LEU A 91 3.54 -17.02 -34.14
CA LEU A 91 3.37 -15.69 -34.73
C LEU A 91 1.93 -15.40 -35.15
N ILE A 92 1.17 -16.40 -35.62
CA ILE A 92 -0.22 -16.18 -36.09
C ILE A 92 -1.26 -16.25 -34.96
N LYS A 93 -0.90 -16.86 -33.83
CA LYS A 93 -1.82 -17.06 -32.70
C LYS A 93 -2.26 -15.72 -32.11
N ASP A 94 -3.57 -15.49 -32.08
CA ASP A 94 -4.19 -14.28 -31.53
C ASP A 94 -3.66 -12.95 -32.11
N ASN A 95 -3.16 -12.99 -33.36
CA ASN A 95 -2.51 -11.87 -34.01
C ASN A 95 -3.40 -11.22 -35.11
N ASP A 96 -3.77 -9.96 -34.93
CA ASP A 96 -4.55 -9.17 -35.91
C ASP A 96 -3.78 -8.83 -37.19
N PHE A 97 -2.46 -8.99 -37.19
CA PHE A 97 -1.58 -8.80 -38.33
C PHE A 97 -1.15 -10.12 -38.98
N ALA A 98 -1.65 -11.26 -38.51
CA ALA A 98 -1.33 -12.58 -39.06
C ALA A 98 -1.56 -12.70 -40.57
N TYR A 99 -2.52 -11.94 -41.12
CA TYR A 99 -2.79 -11.93 -42.56
C TYR A 99 -1.57 -11.55 -43.41
N LEU A 100 -0.65 -10.72 -42.89
CA LEU A 100 0.60 -10.35 -43.56
C LEU A 100 1.57 -11.54 -43.64
N LEU A 101 1.56 -12.42 -42.63
CA LEU A 101 2.39 -13.63 -42.58
C LEU A 101 1.80 -14.78 -43.39
N VAL A 102 0.48 -14.95 -43.36
CA VAL A 102 -0.22 -16.02 -44.10
C VAL A 102 0.03 -15.89 -45.61
N ASP A 103 0.06 -14.66 -46.12
CA ASP A 103 0.32 -14.38 -47.53
C ASP A 103 1.76 -14.74 -47.92
N ALA A 104 2.73 -14.29 -47.11
CA ALA A 104 4.16 -14.50 -47.37
C ALA A 104 4.61 -15.96 -47.16
N TYR A 105 4.14 -16.66 -46.12
CA TYR A 105 4.57 -18.03 -45.79
C TYR A 105 3.89 -19.12 -46.62
N SER A 106 3.24 -18.77 -47.74
CA SER A 106 2.45 -19.71 -48.53
C SER A 106 3.27 -20.84 -49.16
N ASP A 107 4.57 -20.63 -49.39
CA ASP A 107 5.54 -21.62 -49.87
C ASP A 107 6.48 -22.12 -48.75
N SER A 108 6.14 -21.86 -47.49
CA SER A 108 6.94 -22.18 -46.29
C SER A 108 8.30 -21.47 -46.21
N VAL A 109 8.52 -20.44 -47.03
CA VAL A 109 9.69 -19.58 -47.00
C VAL A 109 9.22 -18.13 -46.87
N ILE A 110 9.94 -17.31 -46.11
CA ILE A 110 9.72 -15.86 -46.12
C ILE A 110 10.98 -15.24 -46.70
N THR A 111 10.84 -14.48 -47.79
CA THR A 111 11.95 -13.76 -48.39
C THR A 111 12.31 -12.51 -47.58
N GLU A 112 13.50 -11.95 -47.82
CA GLU A 112 13.93 -10.72 -47.13
C GLU A 112 13.03 -9.52 -47.47
N ASP A 113 12.54 -9.44 -48.70
CA ASP A 113 11.62 -8.37 -49.12
C ASP A 113 10.25 -8.51 -48.43
N GLU A 114 9.71 -9.73 -48.34
CA GLU A 114 8.46 -10.00 -47.61
C GLU A 114 8.61 -9.73 -46.11
N TYR A 115 9.71 -10.18 -45.49
CA TYR A 115 10.03 -9.86 -44.11
C TYR A 115 10.02 -8.34 -43.87
N ASN A 116 10.74 -7.59 -44.70
CA ASN A 116 10.82 -6.12 -44.57
C ASN A 116 9.45 -5.46 -44.76
N TYR A 117 8.64 -5.96 -45.70
CA TYR A 117 7.27 -5.52 -45.90
C TYR A 117 6.39 -5.79 -44.67
N ILE A 118 6.41 -7.01 -44.12
CA ILE A 118 5.63 -7.40 -42.93
C ILE A 118 5.97 -6.50 -41.74
N ILE A 119 7.26 -6.30 -41.45
CA ILE A 119 7.71 -5.44 -40.34
C ILE A 119 7.20 -4.01 -40.53
N THR A 120 7.31 -3.47 -41.73
CA THR A 120 6.93 -2.09 -42.03
C THR A 120 5.42 -1.89 -41.97
N GLU A 121 4.65 -2.76 -42.63
CA GLU A 121 3.20 -2.61 -42.74
C GLU A 121 2.48 -2.97 -41.44
N SER A 122 2.98 -3.95 -40.67
CA SER A 122 2.44 -4.25 -39.33
C SER A 122 2.65 -3.08 -38.37
N LYS A 123 3.84 -2.47 -38.36
CA LYS A 123 4.14 -1.30 -37.54
C LYS A 123 3.23 -0.12 -37.91
N LYS A 124 3.07 0.15 -39.21
CA LYS A 124 2.17 1.21 -39.68
C LYS A 124 0.72 0.96 -39.25
N ASN A 125 0.21 -0.26 -39.42
CA ASN A 125 -1.14 -0.64 -38.97
C ASN A 125 -1.31 -0.46 -37.45
N TYR A 126 -0.30 -0.81 -36.66
CA TYR A 126 -0.30 -0.59 -35.22
C TYR A 126 -0.32 0.91 -34.89
N ASP A 127 0.59 1.69 -35.45
CA ASP A 127 0.72 3.14 -35.21
C ASP A 127 -0.58 3.90 -35.55
N GLU A 128 -1.33 3.44 -36.57
CA GLU A 128 -2.64 3.99 -36.95
C GLU A 128 -3.78 3.59 -35.98
N LYS A 129 -3.81 2.34 -35.52
CA LYS A 129 -4.93 1.79 -34.73
C LYS A 129 -4.78 2.00 -33.22
N ALA A 130 -3.54 1.92 -32.70
CA ALA A 130 -3.26 1.88 -31.27
C ALA A 130 -3.75 3.13 -30.53
N PRO A 131 -3.56 4.37 -31.02
CA PRO A 131 -4.03 5.56 -30.31
C PRO A 131 -5.54 5.56 -30.06
N THR A 132 -6.32 5.11 -31.04
CA THR A 132 -7.79 5.04 -30.94
C THR A 132 -8.22 3.92 -29.99
N ALA A 133 -7.68 2.71 -30.16
CA ALA A 133 -7.98 1.58 -29.27
C ALA A 133 -7.62 1.91 -27.82
N TYR A 134 -6.51 2.60 -27.60
CA TYR A 134 -6.06 3.05 -26.30
C TYR A 134 -7.02 4.08 -25.69
N GLN A 135 -7.43 5.11 -26.45
CA GLN A 135 -8.39 6.10 -25.99
C GLN A 135 -9.74 5.46 -25.61
N ASP A 136 -10.24 4.55 -26.43
CA ASP A 136 -11.51 3.86 -26.18
C ASP A 136 -11.45 3.01 -24.91
N ALA A 137 -10.34 2.32 -24.67
CA ALA A 137 -10.12 1.58 -23.44
C ALA A 137 -10.15 2.50 -22.20
N LEU A 138 -9.47 3.65 -22.24
CA LEU A 138 -9.50 4.61 -21.12
C LEU A 138 -10.91 5.14 -20.86
N LYS A 139 -11.64 5.54 -21.91
CA LYS A 139 -13.02 6.03 -21.79
C LYS A 139 -13.93 4.96 -21.19
N ALA A 140 -13.79 3.70 -21.61
CA ALA A 140 -14.59 2.60 -21.09
C ALA A 140 -14.29 2.30 -19.60
N ASN A 141 -13.06 2.58 -19.14
CA ASN A 141 -12.62 2.37 -17.76
C ASN A 141 -12.93 3.52 -16.79
N TRP A 142 -13.77 4.50 -17.14
CA TRP A 142 -14.08 5.64 -16.26
C TRP A 142 -14.59 5.20 -14.87
N TYR A 143 -15.42 4.16 -14.82
CA TYR A 143 -15.97 3.67 -13.56
C TYR A 143 -14.88 3.11 -12.65
N VAL A 144 -13.88 2.43 -13.23
CA VAL A 144 -12.71 1.91 -12.50
C VAL A 144 -11.97 3.05 -11.81
N TYR A 145 -11.63 4.11 -12.55
CA TYR A 145 -10.94 5.28 -11.99
C TYR A 145 -11.76 5.97 -10.89
N LEU A 146 -13.08 6.08 -11.08
CA LEU A 146 -13.98 6.64 -10.07
C LEU A 146 -13.97 5.81 -8.77
N VAL A 147 -14.06 4.48 -8.86
CA VAL A 147 -14.01 3.60 -7.70
C VAL A 147 -12.68 3.76 -6.96
N TYR A 148 -11.55 3.80 -7.67
CA TYR A 148 -10.24 4.05 -7.06
C TYR A 148 -10.25 5.36 -6.25
N ILE A 149 -10.71 6.46 -6.82
CA ILE A 149 -10.76 7.76 -6.11
C ILE A 149 -11.64 7.66 -4.86
N VAL A 150 -12.86 7.12 -5.00
CA VAL A 150 -13.84 7.07 -3.91
C VAL A 150 -13.35 6.18 -2.77
N ILE A 151 -12.85 4.98 -3.06
CA ILE A 151 -12.40 4.04 -2.02
C ILE A 151 -11.15 4.56 -1.31
N TYR A 152 -10.20 5.15 -2.04
CA TYR A 152 -9.03 5.76 -1.42
C TYR A 152 -9.40 6.95 -0.53
N LEU A 153 -10.34 7.82 -0.95
CA LEU A 153 -10.83 8.91 -0.11
C LEU A 153 -11.56 8.39 1.14
N LEU A 154 -12.46 7.42 0.97
CA LEU A 154 -13.20 6.84 2.08
C LEU A 154 -12.28 6.19 3.11
N TYR A 155 -11.24 5.45 2.69
CA TYR A 155 -10.33 4.78 3.60
C TYR A 155 -9.23 5.69 4.16
N PHE A 156 -8.51 6.42 3.30
CA PHE A 156 -7.36 7.21 3.75
C PHE A 156 -7.71 8.58 4.31
N VAL A 157 -8.90 9.11 4.01
CA VAL A 157 -9.39 10.36 4.59
C VAL A 157 -10.51 10.07 5.58
N GLY A 158 -11.65 9.54 5.11
CA GLY A 158 -12.85 9.35 5.93
C GLY A 158 -12.62 8.44 7.14
N PHE A 159 -12.12 7.24 6.92
CA PHE A 159 -11.86 6.27 7.99
C PHE A 159 -10.79 6.78 8.96
N ASN A 160 -9.73 7.42 8.45
CA ASN A 160 -8.70 8.04 9.30
C ASN A 160 -9.26 9.18 10.17
N MET A 161 -10.20 9.97 9.67
CA MET A 161 -10.88 10.98 10.48
C MET A 161 -11.70 10.35 11.61
N ILE A 162 -12.46 9.29 11.31
CA ILE A 162 -13.29 8.58 12.29
C ILE A 162 -12.42 7.92 13.36
N THR A 163 -11.29 7.33 12.97
CA THR A 163 -10.38 6.61 13.89
C THR A 163 -9.27 7.48 14.45
N LYS A 164 -9.30 8.80 14.25
CA LYS A 164 -8.28 9.75 14.71
C LYS A 164 -6.85 9.32 14.33
N GLY A 165 -6.67 8.87 13.08
CA GLY A 165 -5.38 8.52 12.50
C GLY A 165 -4.92 7.08 12.71
N ILE A 166 -5.79 6.20 13.20
CA ILE A 166 -5.49 4.77 13.40
C ILE A 166 -6.21 3.95 12.32
N THR A 167 -5.50 3.62 11.24
CA THR A 167 -6.01 2.68 10.22
C THR A 167 -5.99 1.24 10.72
N LEU A 168 -6.50 0.29 9.93
CA LEU A 168 -6.47 -1.13 10.31
C LEU A 168 -5.03 -1.66 10.42
N GLY A 169 -4.18 -1.36 9.44
CA GLY A 169 -2.76 -1.71 9.50
C GLY A 169 -2.07 -1.07 10.70
N LYS A 170 -2.35 0.21 10.97
CA LYS A 170 -1.77 0.93 12.12
C LYS A 170 -2.31 0.43 13.46
N LYS A 171 -3.55 -0.04 13.53
CA LYS A 171 -4.11 -0.67 14.72
C LYS A 171 -3.34 -1.94 15.07
N ILE A 172 -3.04 -2.78 14.08
CA ILE A 172 -2.27 -4.01 14.24
C ILE A 172 -0.83 -3.69 14.68
N THR A 173 -0.20 -2.68 14.09
CA THR A 173 1.19 -2.31 14.39
C THR A 173 1.35 -1.33 15.56
N LYS A 174 0.25 -0.94 16.20
CA LYS A 174 0.20 0.01 17.33
C LYS A 174 0.77 1.38 16.99
N LEU A 175 0.45 1.87 15.79
CA LEU A 175 0.84 3.18 15.28
C LEU A 175 -0.36 4.13 15.21
N GLN A 176 -0.08 5.42 15.14
CA GLN A 176 -1.10 6.46 14.96
C GLN A 176 -0.52 7.66 14.20
N ILE A 177 -1.33 8.24 13.32
CA ILE A 177 -1.04 9.54 12.71
C ILE A 177 -1.48 10.64 13.66
N VAL A 178 -0.57 11.56 13.97
CA VAL A 178 -0.83 12.78 14.75
C VAL A 178 -0.34 14.02 14.01
N SER A 179 -0.82 15.19 14.41
CA SER A 179 -0.31 16.45 13.86
C SER A 179 1.07 16.71 14.43
N SER A 180 1.97 17.29 13.63
CA SER A 180 3.32 17.62 14.10
C SER A 180 3.31 18.70 15.19
N ASP A 181 2.27 19.55 15.23
CA ASP A 181 2.09 20.58 16.25
C ASP A 181 1.31 20.10 17.49
N ASN A 182 1.16 18.79 17.67
CA ASN A 182 0.44 18.14 18.78
C ASN A 182 -1.03 18.60 18.95
N LYS A 183 -1.63 19.18 17.89
CA LYS A 183 -3.07 19.42 17.79
C LYS A 183 -3.79 18.22 17.17
N GLU A 184 -5.11 18.23 17.22
CA GLU A 184 -5.92 17.27 16.48
C GLU A 184 -5.63 17.38 14.98
N VAL A 185 -5.52 16.23 14.32
CA VAL A 185 -5.26 16.16 12.88
C VAL A 185 -6.49 16.65 12.13
N LYS A 186 -6.29 17.65 11.27
CA LYS A 186 -7.36 18.24 10.47
C LYS A 186 -7.67 17.37 9.24
N PRO A 187 -8.93 17.39 8.73
CA PRO A 187 -9.33 16.59 7.56
C PRO A 187 -8.43 16.75 6.33
N TYR A 188 -8.01 17.98 6.02
CA TYR A 188 -7.15 18.25 4.86
C TYR A 188 -5.74 17.64 5.02
N GLN A 189 -5.27 17.43 6.25
CA GLN A 189 -3.96 16.80 6.48
C GLN A 189 -4.00 15.32 6.07
N TYR A 190 -5.09 14.61 6.39
CA TYR A 190 -5.30 13.26 5.88
C TYR A 190 -5.41 13.24 4.35
N LEU A 191 -6.12 14.21 3.76
CA LEU A 191 -6.24 14.34 2.31
C LEU A 191 -4.88 14.54 1.63
N ILE A 192 -4.14 15.59 1.97
CA ILE A 192 -2.82 15.90 1.38
C ILE A 192 -1.88 14.72 1.56
N ARG A 193 -1.79 14.18 2.78
CA ARG A 193 -0.94 13.02 3.07
C ARG A 193 -1.27 11.86 2.13
N SER A 194 -2.55 11.50 2.01
CA SER A 194 -2.97 10.35 1.21
C SER A 194 -2.77 10.56 -0.30
N LEU A 195 -3.03 11.77 -0.81
CA LEU A 195 -2.83 12.08 -2.23
C LEU A 195 -1.37 11.89 -2.63
N ILE A 196 -0.42 12.28 -1.77
CA ILE A 196 1.01 12.12 -2.04
C ILE A 196 1.45 10.67 -1.83
N SER A 197 1.04 10.02 -0.73
CA SER A 197 1.42 8.63 -0.44
C SER A 197 0.98 7.64 -1.51
N TYR A 198 -0.22 7.84 -2.04
CA TYR A 198 -0.89 6.85 -2.87
C TYR A 198 -1.14 7.34 -4.29
N GLY A 199 -0.88 8.62 -4.58
CA GLY A 199 -0.93 9.22 -5.91
C GLY A 199 -2.27 9.12 -6.65
N TYR A 200 -3.36 8.78 -5.96
CA TYR A 200 -4.66 8.51 -6.59
C TYR A 200 -5.31 9.74 -7.25
N PHE A 201 -4.70 10.93 -7.13
CA PHE A 201 -5.07 12.10 -7.95
C PHE A 201 -4.81 11.87 -9.45
N ILE A 202 -3.91 10.96 -9.81
CA ILE A 202 -3.67 10.59 -11.22
C ILE A 202 -4.93 9.98 -11.84
N TYR A 203 -5.74 9.24 -11.08
CA TYR A 203 -7.01 8.72 -11.58
C TYR A 203 -8.02 9.82 -11.93
N LEU A 204 -7.92 11.01 -11.32
CA LEU A 204 -8.71 12.17 -11.76
C LEU A 204 -8.25 12.67 -13.13
N LEU A 205 -6.95 12.61 -13.40
CA LEU A 205 -6.40 12.97 -14.70
C LEU A 205 -6.78 11.93 -15.76
N GLU A 206 -6.74 10.64 -15.44
CA GLU A 206 -7.18 9.55 -16.33
C GLU A 206 -8.67 9.66 -16.73
N LEU A 207 -9.51 10.25 -15.87
CA LEU A 207 -10.91 10.55 -16.23
C LEU A 207 -11.05 11.67 -17.26
N ILE A 208 -10.09 12.59 -17.31
CA ILE A 208 -10.20 13.83 -18.11
C ILE A 208 -9.41 13.71 -19.41
N VAL A 209 -8.19 13.16 -19.35
CA VAL A 209 -7.23 13.04 -20.45
C VAL A 209 -7.85 12.50 -21.75
N PRO A 210 -8.65 11.42 -21.75
CA PRO A 210 -9.21 10.85 -22.98
C PRO A 210 -10.18 11.77 -23.73
N TYR A 211 -10.66 12.84 -23.09
CA TYR A 211 -11.61 13.79 -23.67
C TYR A 211 -10.95 15.08 -24.16
N ILE A 212 -9.73 15.38 -23.68
CA ILE A 212 -9.04 16.65 -23.98
C ILE A 212 -7.78 16.45 -24.83
N ILE A 213 -7.13 15.29 -24.74
CA ILE A 213 -5.85 15.05 -25.39
C ILE A 213 -6.07 14.55 -26.82
N PRO A 214 -5.40 15.14 -27.83
CA PRO A 214 -5.43 14.63 -29.20
C PRO A 214 -4.88 13.21 -29.30
N LEU A 215 -5.46 12.38 -30.18
CA LEU A 215 -5.13 10.95 -30.33
C LEU A 215 -3.62 10.70 -30.46
N GLN A 216 -2.92 11.47 -31.31
CA GLN A 216 -1.48 11.29 -31.54
C GLN A 216 -0.59 11.46 -30.29
N TYR A 217 -1.09 12.10 -29.23
CA TYR A 217 -0.35 12.31 -27.98
C TYR A 217 -0.85 11.45 -26.82
N ILE A 218 -1.97 10.71 -26.99
CA ILE A 218 -2.65 10.10 -25.86
C ILE A 218 -1.79 9.06 -25.15
N ILE A 219 -1.17 8.15 -25.91
CA ILE A 219 -0.30 7.09 -25.38
C ILE A 219 0.91 7.70 -24.66
N GLY A 220 1.52 8.74 -25.26
CA GLY A 220 2.70 9.40 -24.68
C GLY A 220 2.37 10.12 -23.36
N ILE A 221 1.25 10.84 -23.31
CA ILE A 221 0.83 11.59 -22.12
C ILE A 221 0.44 10.65 -20.97
N THR A 222 -0.34 9.60 -21.24
CA THR A 222 -0.71 8.63 -20.19
C THR A 222 0.49 7.81 -19.71
N SER A 223 1.42 7.48 -20.61
CA SER A 223 2.68 6.83 -20.21
C SER A 223 3.50 7.74 -19.29
N PHE A 224 3.58 9.04 -19.60
CA PHE A 224 4.26 10.01 -18.75
C PHE A 224 3.56 10.16 -17.39
N LEU A 225 2.23 10.24 -17.35
CA LEU A 225 1.44 10.27 -16.11
C LEU A 225 1.71 9.03 -15.25
N SER A 226 1.71 7.85 -15.86
CA SER A 226 2.03 6.59 -15.20
C SER A 226 3.47 6.56 -14.66
N LEU A 227 4.44 7.07 -15.43
CA LEU A 227 5.83 7.15 -14.98
C LEU A 227 5.99 8.14 -13.81
N ALA A 228 5.37 9.32 -13.90
CA ALA A 228 5.39 10.33 -12.85
C ALA A 228 4.77 9.79 -11.55
N MET A 229 3.65 9.07 -11.68
CA MET A 229 2.97 8.38 -10.59
C MET A 229 3.87 7.37 -9.87
N ASN A 230 4.48 6.45 -10.62
CA ASN A 230 5.40 5.45 -10.08
C ASN A 230 6.62 6.09 -9.42
N THR A 231 7.14 7.16 -10.03
CA THR A 231 8.27 7.93 -9.48
C THR A 231 7.89 8.59 -8.15
N LEU A 232 6.72 9.20 -8.06
CA LEU A 232 6.22 9.81 -6.82
C LEU A 232 6.09 8.78 -5.69
N GLN A 233 5.54 7.60 -5.99
CA GLN A 233 5.40 6.52 -5.00
C GLN A 233 6.76 6.01 -4.52
N LEU A 234 7.70 5.81 -5.45
CA LEU A 234 9.05 5.38 -5.12
C LEU A 234 9.77 6.41 -4.24
N VAL A 235 9.72 7.69 -4.62
CA VAL A 235 10.30 8.80 -3.83
C VAL A 235 9.65 8.87 -2.45
N THR A 236 8.34 8.69 -2.37
CA THR A 236 7.61 8.71 -1.10
C THR A 236 8.00 7.55 -0.20
N GLY A 237 8.10 6.33 -0.74
CA GLY A 237 8.57 5.16 0.01
C GLY A 237 10.01 5.30 0.50
N ILE A 238 10.93 5.71 -0.39
CA ILE A 238 12.33 5.96 -0.04
C ILE A 238 12.46 7.03 1.04
N SER A 239 11.65 8.09 1.00
CA SER A 239 11.70 9.16 1.99
C SER A 239 11.37 8.71 3.41
N VAL A 240 10.57 7.65 3.57
CA VAL A 240 10.30 7.03 4.87
C VAL A 240 11.50 6.22 5.37
N ILE A 241 12.22 5.58 4.46
CA ILE A 241 13.37 4.72 4.79
C ILE A 241 14.58 5.58 5.18
N ILE A 242 14.89 6.61 4.38
CA ILE A 242 16.10 7.43 4.55
C ILE A 242 15.99 8.39 5.74
N ASN A 243 14.78 8.89 6.04
CA ASN A 243 14.62 9.82 7.15
C ASN A 243 14.80 9.08 8.49
N GLU A 244 15.68 9.59 9.36
CA GLU A 244 15.94 9.07 10.71
C GLU A 244 14.67 8.97 11.58
N GLU A 245 13.73 9.90 11.42
CA GLU A 245 12.44 9.85 12.14
C GLU A 245 11.40 8.97 11.43
N HIS A 246 11.76 8.39 10.30
CA HIS A 246 10.93 7.69 9.32
C HIS A 246 9.72 8.50 8.83
N CYS A 247 9.83 9.83 8.93
CA CYS A 247 8.82 10.78 8.49
C CYS A 247 8.95 11.04 6.98
N GLY A 248 8.08 10.41 6.17
CA GLY A 248 8.12 10.56 4.72
C GLY A 248 7.76 11.96 4.23
N ILE A 249 7.93 12.21 2.93
CA ILE A 249 7.58 13.49 2.29
C ILE A 249 6.10 13.81 2.46
N HIS A 250 5.22 12.81 2.34
CA HIS A 250 3.78 12.95 2.58
C HIS A 250 3.44 13.38 4.00
N ASP A 251 4.20 12.90 5.00
CA ASP A 251 4.05 13.30 6.40
C ASP A 251 4.41 14.77 6.57
N LYS A 252 5.59 15.17 6.05
CA LYS A 252 6.10 16.55 6.13
C LYS A 252 5.18 17.55 5.43
N LEU A 253 4.75 17.26 4.20
CA LEU A 253 3.87 18.14 3.43
C LEU A 253 2.50 18.31 4.08
N ALA A 254 1.99 17.28 4.75
CA ALA A 254 0.73 17.34 5.48
C ALA A 254 0.86 17.89 6.92
N ASN A 255 2.08 18.22 7.36
CA ASN A 255 2.38 18.58 8.75
C ASN A 255 1.88 17.52 9.76
N THR A 256 2.12 16.24 9.44
CA THR A 256 1.78 15.10 10.29
C THR A 256 3.02 14.27 10.61
N LYS A 257 2.92 13.43 11.65
CA LYS A 257 3.91 12.41 11.98
C LYS A 257 3.20 11.13 12.41
N VAL A 258 3.90 10.00 12.31
CA VAL A 258 3.42 8.71 12.83
C VAL A 258 4.15 8.38 14.11
N ILE A 259 3.43 8.14 15.20
CA ILE A 259 3.99 7.77 16.51
C ILE A 259 3.44 6.43 16.97
N GLU A 260 4.05 5.81 17.98
CA GLU A 260 3.43 4.65 18.63
C GLU A 260 2.23 5.10 19.47
N THR A 261 1.17 4.29 19.51
CA THR A 261 -0.03 4.64 20.27
C THR A 261 0.24 4.78 21.77
N LYS A 262 1.22 4.03 22.30
CA LYS A 262 1.65 4.14 23.71
C LYS A 262 2.24 5.52 24.00
N ASP A 263 3.04 6.06 23.09
CA ASP A 263 3.66 7.37 23.22
C ASP A 263 2.59 8.47 23.29
N ASN A 264 1.52 8.35 22.49
CA ASN A 264 0.40 9.28 22.55
C ASN A 264 -0.33 9.25 23.91
N ILE A 265 -0.55 8.06 24.48
CA ILE A 265 -1.14 7.93 25.82
C ILE A 265 -0.24 8.60 26.86
N LEU A 266 1.07 8.46 26.72
CA LEU A 266 2.05 9.01 27.65
C LEU A 266 2.14 10.55 27.50
N GLU A 267 2.16 11.08 26.28
CA GLU A 267 2.08 12.51 25.98
C GLU A 267 0.77 13.13 26.50
N ALA A 268 -0.37 12.44 26.30
CA ALA A 268 -1.66 12.86 26.84
C ALA A 268 -1.65 12.89 28.36
N ARG A 269 -1.11 11.84 29.02
CA ARG A 269 -0.96 11.80 30.48
C ARG A 269 -0.02 12.90 30.99
N ILE A 270 1.10 13.16 30.33
CA ILE A 270 2.04 14.25 30.70
C ILE A 270 1.36 15.60 30.57
N LYS A 271 0.57 15.82 29.51
CA LYS A 271 -0.18 17.06 29.31
C LYS A 271 -1.23 17.25 30.41
N ASP A 272 -1.98 16.21 30.74
CA ASP A 272 -2.93 16.22 31.85
C ASP A 272 -2.21 16.47 33.18
N LEU A 273 -1.11 15.77 33.45
CA LEU A 273 -0.24 15.98 34.62
C LEU A 273 0.25 17.41 34.74
N ASN A 274 0.68 18.02 33.63
CA ASN A 274 1.11 19.41 33.59
C ASN A 274 -0.03 20.42 33.80
N LEU A 275 -1.29 19.98 33.68
CA LEU A 275 -2.48 20.75 34.03
C LEU A 275 -2.97 20.49 35.47
N LEU A 276 -2.43 19.47 36.17
CA LEU A 276 -2.73 19.23 37.59
C LEU A 276 -1.92 20.17 38.49
N SER A 277 -2.52 20.57 39.62
CA SER A 277 -1.83 21.33 40.67
C SER A 277 -0.63 20.53 41.22
N PRO A 278 0.42 21.22 41.73
CA PRO A 278 1.67 20.58 42.17
C PRO A 278 1.46 19.41 43.14
N GLU A 279 0.45 19.50 44.00
CA GLU A 279 0.12 18.52 45.03
C GLU A 279 -0.31 17.16 44.47
N LYS A 280 -0.96 17.12 43.30
CA LYS A 280 -1.40 15.85 42.67
C LYS A 280 -0.35 15.22 41.75
N LYS A 281 0.69 15.97 41.35
CA LYS A 281 1.84 15.41 40.63
C LYS A 281 2.65 14.48 41.54
N GLN A 282 2.85 14.91 42.79
CA GLN A 282 3.60 14.15 43.79
C GLN A 282 2.92 12.83 44.14
N GLU A 283 1.59 12.82 44.27
CA GLU A 283 0.80 11.61 44.53
C GLU A 283 0.88 10.57 43.40
N LEU A 284 1.11 11.00 42.15
CA LEU A 284 1.23 10.10 41.00
C LEU A 284 2.66 9.59 40.80
N ASP A 285 3.68 10.41 41.08
CA ASP A 285 5.08 9.98 41.04
C ASP A 285 5.34 8.87 42.07
N ASP A 286 4.68 8.95 43.23
CA ASP A 286 4.74 7.91 44.27
C ASP A 286 4.04 6.60 43.83
N LEU A 287 2.97 6.68 43.03
CA LEU A 287 2.28 5.52 42.45
C LEU A 287 3.09 4.85 41.33
N VAL A 288 3.74 5.64 40.47
CA VAL A 288 4.56 5.14 39.35
C VAL A 288 5.82 4.43 39.87
N ASN A 289 6.46 4.99 40.90
CA ASN A 289 7.62 4.34 41.53
C ASN A 289 7.26 3.02 42.18
N ASN A 290 6.11 2.92 42.85
CA ASN A 290 5.65 1.65 43.43
C ASN A 290 5.32 0.59 42.37
N SER A 291 4.79 0.97 41.20
CA SER A 291 4.50 0.02 40.12
C SER A 291 5.75 -0.52 39.40
N LYS A 292 6.85 0.24 39.34
CA LYS A 292 8.14 -0.24 38.80
C LYS A 292 8.82 -1.25 39.73
N VAL A 293 8.68 -1.06 41.04
CA VAL A 293 9.20 -1.98 42.05
C VAL A 293 8.46 -3.32 42.01
N GLU A 294 7.17 -3.34 41.66
CA GLU A 294 6.41 -4.59 41.50
C GLU A 294 6.81 -5.36 40.21
N GLU A 295 7.14 -4.68 39.11
CA GLU A 295 7.63 -5.33 37.88
C GLU A 295 9.06 -5.89 38.02
N GLU A 296 9.97 -5.19 38.72
CA GLU A 296 11.33 -5.70 38.99
C GLU A 296 11.32 -6.95 39.90
N ASN A 297 10.43 -7.00 40.89
CA ASN A 297 10.27 -8.17 41.75
C ASN A 297 9.65 -9.38 41.01
N GLU A 298 8.76 -9.17 40.03
CA GLU A 298 8.23 -10.27 39.20
C GLU A 298 9.25 -10.81 38.19
N GLU A 299 10.21 -10.01 37.74
CA GLU A 299 11.32 -10.47 36.88
C GLU A 299 12.40 -11.20 37.68
N GLU A 300 12.73 -10.76 38.90
CA GLU A 300 13.68 -11.47 39.78
C GLU A 300 13.18 -12.87 40.19
N ILE A 301 11.87 -13.02 40.43
CA ILE A 301 11.26 -14.32 40.77
C ILE A 301 11.31 -15.29 39.57
N LYS A 302 11.22 -14.80 38.32
CA LYS A 302 11.30 -15.64 37.12
C LYS A 302 12.73 -16.06 36.76
N VAL A 303 13.74 -15.26 37.12
CA VAL A 303 15.16 -15.59 36.90
C VAL A 303 15.64 -16.63 37.91
N ALA A 304 15.13 -16.62 39.14
CA ALA A 304 15.48 -17.60 40.18
C ALA A 304 14.94 -19.03 39.91
N GLU A 305 13.93 -19.21 39.05
CA GLU A 305 13.38 -20.54 38.72
C GLU A 305 14.13 -21.27 37.58
N THR A 306 15.10 -20.64 36.91
CA THR A 306 15.78 -21.23 35.73
C THR A 306 17.22 -21.73 35.91
N GLU A 307 17.78 -21.73 37.13
CA GLU A 307 19.13 -22.28 37.37
C GLU A 307 19.19 -23.25 38.56
N ASN A 308 18.76 -24.51 38.37
CA ASN A 308 19.58 -25.70 38.68
C ASN A 308 18.90 -27.04 38.26
N PRO A 309 19.66 -28.04 37.76
CA PRO A 309 19.13 -29.35 37.31
C PRO A 309 19.33 -30.52 38.31
N THR A 310 18.53 -31.59 38.13
CA THR A 310 18.65 -32.99 38.64
C THR A 310 18.54 -33.18 40.18
N ASP A 311 17.80 -34.11 40.80
CA ASP A 311 17.43 -35.51 40.49
C ASP A 311 16.29 -35.98 41.44
N GLY A 312 15.53 -37.03 41.09
CA GLY A 312 15.02 -38.02 42.06
C GLY A 312 13.64 -37.89 42.74
N ASP A 313 12.65 -38.54 42.14
CA ASP A 313 11.63 -39.46 42.72
C ASP A 313 10.52 -39.03 43.74
N SER A 314 9.34 -39.63 43.50
CA SER A 314 8.19 -39.92 44.39
C SER A 314 7.04 -38.91 44.57
N ASN A 315 6.10 -38.93 43.61
CA ASN A 315 4.71 -39.36 43.79
C ASN A 315 3.91 -38.91 45.06
N VAL A 316 3.17 -37.79 45.03
CA VAL A 316 1.90 -37.58 45.77
C VAL A 316 0.98 -36.59 45.02
N LYS A 317 -0.29 -36.98 44.83
CA LYS A 317 -1.41 -36.16 44.28
C LYS A 317 -2.35 -35.67 45.42
N PRO A 318 -3.31 -34.78 45.15
CA PRO A 318 -3.39 -33.39 45.61
C PRO A 318 -4.23 -33.17 46.88
N LYS A 319 -4.07 -32.02 47.55
CA LYS A 319 -5.03 -31.52 48.56
C LYS A 319 -5.44 -30.06 48.31
N THR A 320 -6.76 -29.88 48.22
CA THR A 320 -7.55 -28.65 48.18
C THR A 320 -7.54 -27.84 49.48
N LEU A 321 -7.57 -26.51 49.40
CA LEU A 321 -8.24 -25.57 50.34
C LEU A 321 -8.43 -24.21 49.60
N LYS A 322 -9.65 -23.88 49.14
CA LYS A 322 -10.71 -23.06 49.78
C LYS A 322 -10.36 -21.57 50.00
N LYS A 323 -11.01 -20.74 49.17
CA LYS A 323 -11.70 -19.45 49.41
C LYS A 323 -11.39 -18.68 50.71
N GLU A 324 -11.13 -17.39 50.54
CA GLU A 324 -11.81 -16.36 51.32
C GLU A 324 -12.31 -15.20 50.45
N LYS A 325 -13.37 -14.54 50.92
CA LYS A 325 -14.31 -13.67 50.21
C LYS A 325 -14.30 -12.29 50.88
N SER A 326 -14.69 -11.27 50.11
CA SER A 326 -15.46 -10.08 50.54
C SER A 326 -14.70 -8.92 51.21
N THR A 327 -14.75 -7.73 50.59
CA THR A 327 -15.72 -6.69 51.00
C THR A 327 -15.93 -5.60 49.95
N THR A 328 -17.20 -5.36 49.65
CA THR A 328 -17.76 -4.24 48.90
C THR A 328 -17.86 -2.97 49.74
N SER A 329 -17.65 -1.81 49.13
CA SER A 329 -18.22 -0.53 49.59
C SER A 329 -18.65 0.34 48.39
N LYS A 330 -19.97 0.39 48.17
CA LYS A 330 -20.68 1.40 47.36
C LYS A 330 -21.02 2.58 48.28
N VAL A 331 -20.72 3.83 47.92
CA VAL A 331 -21.58 4.99 48.28
C VAL A 331 -21.54 6.11 47.21
N LYS A 332 -22.69 6.24 46.54
CA LYS A 332 -23.48 7.42 46.11
C LYS A 332 -22.89 8.61 45.33
N THR A 333 -23.40 8.72 44.10
CA THR A 333 -23.68 9.93 43.32
C THR A 333 -24.73 10.84 43.98
N LYS A 334 -24.48 12.15 44.01
CA LYS A 334 -25.44 13.21 44.36
C LYS A 334 -25.76 14.01 43.09
N LYS A 335 -27.00 13.90 42.59
CA LYS A 335 -27.59 14.81 41.59
C LYS A 335 -28.34 15.90 42.35
N THR A 336 -28.05 17.16 42.07
CA THR A 336 -28.86 18.30 42.51
C THR A 336 -29.66 18.80 41.31
N LYS A 337 -30.99 18.77 41.44
CA LYS A 337 -31.95 19.53 40.64
C LYS A 337 -32.11 20.88 41.34
N GLU A 338 -32.02 21.98 40.61
CA GLU A 338 -32.65 23.24 41.01
C GLU A 338 -33.62 23.65 39.91
N GLU A 339 -34.90 23.70 40.28
CA GLU A 339 -35.97 24.40 39.57
C GLU A 339 -36.14 25.76 40.27
N LYS A 340 -36.11 26.83 39.48
CA LYS A 340 -37.03 27.96 39.60
C LYS A 340 -37.16 28.66 38.27
#